data_AF-A0A183HB90-F1
#
_entry.id   AF-A0A183HB90-F1
#
_cell.length_a   1.000
_cell.length_b   1.000
_cell.length_c   1.000
_cell.angle_alpha   90.00
_cell.angle_beta   90.00
_cell.angle_gamma   90.00
#
_symmetry.space_group_name_H-M   'P 1'
#
loop_
_entity.id
_entity.type
_entity.pdbx_description
1 polymer ?
#
loop_
_entity_poly.entity_id
_entity_poly.type
_entity_poly.pdbx_seq_one_letter_code
_entity_poly.pdbx_strand_id
1 'polypeptide(L)'
;LHIVPKTRIVKLASPAFYYKDKSRFNNKELKGKDGSYQLFLNGYVSASDIIPRWKKRGGLCPLTAVEVERFKYLFQKLCVLDYVIRNTDRHMGNWLIKYEPEKILELAAIDNGLAFPVKHPETSSRLRQFPFAWAQLSWANYPWNEELRTNLLQLLTPQFVQSLCDDIATLFKYDRDVNRFLKYSQLRVFRGQIWNLRLALIMRESPAEMVKRPQVLVSRRYRHNPPDNDWNRAFRVKSADFSKRACC
;
A
#
# COMPACT_ATOMS: atom_id res chain seq x y z
N LEU A 1 4.91 10.10 -2.00
CA LEU A 1 5.73 8.96 -1.51
C LEU A 1 6.84 8.57 -2.47
N HIS A 2 6.61 8.51 -3.80
CA HIS A 2 7.65 8.29 -4.83
C HIS A 2 8.47 7.00 -4.68
N ILE A 3 7.84 5.93 -4.18
CA ILE A 3 8.46 4.60 -4.05
C ILE A 3 7.78 3.55 -4.94
N VAL A 4 6.64 3.84 -5.56
CA VAL A 4 6.02 2.91 -6.51
C VAL A 4 6.43 3.35 -7.91
N PRO A 5 7.07 2.47 -8.71
CA PRO A 5 7.37 2.79 -10.11
C PRO A 5 6.07 3.09 -10.84
N LYS A 6 6.08 4.09 -11.73
CA LYS A 6 4.87 4.56 -12.39
C LYS A 6 4.16 3.37 -13.05
N THR A 7 2.94 3.12 -12.59
CA THR A 7 2.10 2.02 -13.04
C THR A 7 0.78 2.59 -13.55
N ARG A 8 0.33 2.14 -14.72
CA ARG A 8 -0.91 2.60 -15.37
C ARG A 8 -1.65 1.43 -15.99
N ILE A 9 -2.95 1.61 -16.22
CA ILE A 9 -3.74 0.70 -17.04
C ILE A 9 -3.41 1.02 -18.50
N VAL A 10 -3.02 0.00 -19.26
CA VAL A 10 -2.76 0.10 -20.70
C VAL A 10 -3.46 -1.03 -21.43
N LYS A 11 -3.61 -0.88 -22.75
CA LYS A 11 -4.09 -1.94 -23.63
C LYS A 11 -2.97 -2.32 -24.59
N LEU A 12 -2.50 -3.56 -24.53
CA LEU A 12 -1.41 -4.06 -25.38
C LEU A 12 -1.78 -5.37 -26.05
N ALA A 13 -1.23 -5.62 -27.23
CA ALA A 13 -1.34 -6.89 -27.95
C ALA A 13 0.08 -7.41 -28.24
N SER A 14 0.32 -8.70 -28.03
CA SER A 14 1.62 -9.33 -28.31
C SER A 14 1.43 -10.83 -28.54
N PRO A 15 2.07 -11.44 -29.55
CA PRO A 15 2.02 -12.90 -29.77
C PRO A 15 2.48 -13.74 -28.56
N ALA A 16 3.31 -13.14 -27.69
CA ALA A 16 3.79 -13.78 -26.47
C ALA A 16 2.70 -13.93 -25.39
N PHE A 17 1.60 -13.17 -25.47
CA PHE A 17 0.52 -13.28 -24.51
C PHE A 17 -0.31 -14.55 -24.71
N TYR A 18 -0.89 -15.07 -23.63
CA TYR A 18 -1.77 -16.25 -23.68
C TYR A 18 -3.15 -15.93 -24.29
N TYR A 19 -3.47 -16.38 -25.49
CA TYR A 19 -4.82 -16.28 -26.08
C TYR A 19 -5.49 -17.66 -26.08
N LYS A 20 -6.77 -17.74 -25.71
CA LYS A 20 -7.50 -19.02 -25.66
C LYS A 20 -7.58 -19.72 -27.02
N ASP A 21 -7.82 -18.98 -28.11
CA ASP A 21 -7.96 -19.53 -29.47
C ASP A 21 -6.79 -19.12 -30.39
N LYS A 22 -5.58 -19.65 -30.15
CA LYS A 22 -4.40 -19.30 -30.98
C LYS A 22 -4.54 -19.66 -32.47
N SER A 23 -5.34 -20.67 -32.81
CA SER A 23 -5.51 -21.17 -34.19
C SER A 23 -6.27 -20.21 -35.14
N ARG A 24 -6.96 -19.20 -34.61
CA ARG A 24 -7.76 -18.25 -35.41
C ARG A 24 -7.00 -16.99 -35.85
N PHE A 25 -5.72 -16.87 -35.50
CA PHE A 25 -4.94 -15.64 -35.70
C PHE A 25 -3.99 -15.66 -36.89
N ASN A 26 -4.00 -16.71 -37.74
CA ASN A 26 -3.09 -16.80 -38.89
C ASN A 26 -3.18 -15.63 -39.89
N ASN A 27 -4.20 -14.76 -39.80
CA ASN A 27 -4.33 -13.52 -40.60
C ASN A 27 -5.13 -12.39 -39.90
N LYS A 28 -5.25 -12.40 -38.56
CA LYS A 28 -6.02 -11.38 -37.82
C LYS A 28 -5.17 -10.65 -36.80
N GLU A 29 -5.34 -9.33 -36.73
CA GLU A 29 -4.75 -8.50 -35.67
C GLU A 29 -5.08 -9.05 -34.28
N LEU A 30 -4.07 -9.12 -33.43
CA LEU A 30 -4.22 -9.63 -32.07
C LEU A 30 -5.06 -8.66 -31.24
N LYS A 31 -6.05 -9.20 -30.53
CA LYS A 31 -6.86 -8.39 -29.62
C LYS A 31 -6.01 -7.83 -28.48
N GLY A 32 -6.08 -6.52 -28.31
CA GLY A 32 -5.48 -5.83 -27.17
C GLY A 32 -6.09 -6.28 -25.84
N LYS A 33 -5.23 -6.48 -24.84
CA LYS A 33 -5.60 -6.84 -23.48
C LYS A 33 -5.33 -5.70 -22.53
N ASP A 34 -6.29 -5.45 -21.67
CA ASP A 34 -6.14 -4.49 -20.59
C ASP A 34 -5.30 -5.12 -19.46
N GLY A 35 -4.36 -4.34 -18.94
CA GLY A 35 -3.49 -4.77 -17.86
C GLY A 35 -2.73 -3.63 -17.21
N SER A 36 -2.15 -3.90 -16.05
CA SER A 36 -1.24 -2.97 -15.39
C SER A 36 0.13 -3.00 -16.08
N TYR A 37 0.64 -1.83 -16.46
CA TYR A 37 1.98 -1.66 -17.00
C TYR A 37 2.79 -0.81 -16.05
N GLN A 38 3.78 -1.44 -15.42
CA GLN A 38 4.69 -0.83 -14.46
C GLN A 38 6.04 -0.56 -15.15
N LEU A 39 6.61 0.63 -14.95
CA LEU A 39 7.96 0.92 -15.43
C LEU A 39 8.98 -0.01 -14.78
N PHE A 40 9.87 -0.58 -15.60
CA PHE A 40 10.97 -1.41 -15.15
C PHE A 40 12.02 -0.57 -14.40
N LEU A 41 12.65 -1.16 -13.38
CA LEU A 41 13.66 -0.52 -12.56
C LEU A 41 15.04 -1.14 -12.81
N ASN A 42 16.01 -0.32 -13.22
CA ASN A 42 17.38 -0.75 -13.45
C ASN A 42 18.25 -0.64 -12.19
N GLY A 43 19.02 -1.68 -11.89
CA GLY A 43 19.98 -1.68 -10.78
C GLY A 43 19.37 -1.87 -9.39
N TYR A 44 18.09 -2.23 -9.32
CA TYR A 44 17.41 -2.57 -8.08
C TYR A 44 17.55 -4.07 -7.78
N VAL A 45 17.78 -4.43 -6.52
CA VAL A 45 17.82 -5.80 -6.03
C VAL A 45 16.77 -6.03 -4.96
N SER A 46 16.35 -7.27 -4.73
CA SER A 46 15.33 -7.56 -3.73
C SER A 46 15.82 -7.26 -2.31
N ALA A 47 14.94 -6.74 -1.45
CA ALA A 47 15.25 -6.52 -0.05
C ALA A 47 15.63 -7.84 0.65
N SER A 48 15.08 -8.98 0.24
CA SER A 48 15.48 -10.31 0.73
C SER A 48 16.93 -10.66 0.43
N ASP A 49 17.50 -10.10 -0.63
CA ASP A 49 18.86 -10.44 -1.08
C ASP A 49 19.90 -9.53 -0.42
N ILE A 50 19.62 -8.23 -0.35
CA ILE A 50 20.60 -7.23 0.09
C ILE A 50 20.65 -7.06 1.61
N ILE A 51 19.50 -7.06 2.30
CA ILE A 51 19.44 -6.81 3.74
C ILE A 51 20.21 -7.87 4.54
N PRO A 52 20.11 -9.18 4.26
CA PRO A 52 20.92 -10.17 4.97
C PRO A 52 22.42 -9.99 4.72
N ARG A 53 22.83 -9.48 3.55
CA ARG A 53 24.25 -9.22 3.24
C ARG A 53 24.82 -8.08 4.09
N TRP A 54 23.99 -7.11 4.47
CA TRP A 54 24.39 -6.06 5.43
C TRP A 54 24.66 -6.63 6.84
N LYS A 55 24.14 -7.83 7.16
CA LYS A 55 24.34 -8.50 8.45
C LYS A 55 25.39 -9.62 8.42
N LYS A 56 25.54 -10.34 7.30
CA LYS A 56 26.36 -11.58 7.20
C LYS A 56 27.87 -11.36 7.19
N ARG A 57 28.38 -10.13 7.08
CA ARG A 57 29.81 -9.88 6.85
C ARG A 57 30.68 -9.81 8.11
N GLY A 58 30.23 -10.30 9.27
CA GLY A 58 31.03 -10.32 10.51
C GLY A 58 31.57 -8.95 10.95
N GLY A 59 31.13 -7.88 10.31
CA GLY A 59 31.60 -6.51 10.45
C GLY A 59 30.40 -5.56 10.54
N LEU A 60 30.69 -4.32 10.87
CA LEU A 60 29.73 -3.23 11.00
C LEU A 60 28.79 -3.16 9.78
N CYS A 61 27.55 -2.70 10.02
CA CYS A 61 26.59 -2.40 8.96
C CYS A 61 27.28 -1.55 7.87
N PRO A 62 27.19 -1.92 6.58
CA PRO A 62 27.89 -1.18 5.51
C PRO A 62 27.29 0.21 5.30
N LEU A 63 26.10 0.47 5.85
CA LEU A 63 25.47 1.78 5.80
C LEU A 63 26.12 2.71 6.82
N THR A 64 26.55 3.88 6.35
CA THR A 64 26.89 5.03 7.20
C THR A 64 25.67 5.48 8.03
N ALA A 65 25.89 6.29 9.07
CA ALA A 65 24.80 6.81 9.90
C ALA A 65 23.74 7.58 9.08
N VAL A 66 24.18 8.35 8.07
CA VAL A 66 23.30 9.10 7.16
C VAL A 66 22.47 8.15 6.29
N GLU A 67 23.09 7.11 5.75
CA GLU A 67 22.39 6.10 4.94
C GLU A 67 21.40 5.28 5.77
N VAL A 68 21.69 5.01 7.05
CA VAL A 68 20.75 4.35 7.97
C VAL A 68 19.48 5.20 8.15
N GLU A 69 19.63 6.51 8.38
CA GLU A 69 18.47 7.41 8.52
C GLU A 69 17.69 7.54 7.21
N ARG A 70 18.39 7.62 6.08
CA ARG A 70 17.78 7.60 4.74
C ARG A 70 16.99 6.31 4.50
N PHE A 71 17.55 5.15 4.86
CA PHE A 71 16.86 3.86 4.76
C PHE A 71 15.60 3.83 5.61
N LYS A 72 15.67 4.26 6.87
CA LYS A 72 14.51 4.32 7.78
C LYS A 72 13.40 5.20 7.21
N TYR A 73 13.74 6.36 6.66
CA TYR A 73 12.77 7.26 6.02
C TYR A 73 12.09 6.61 4.81
N LEU A 74 12.84 5.92 3.94
CA LEU A 74 12.29 5.19 2.80
C LEU A 74 11.42 4.01 3.24
N PHE A 75 11.85 3.26 4.25
CA PHE A 75 11.09 2.17 4.85
C PHE A 75 9.77 2.66 5.44
N GLN A 76 9.76 3.80 6.14
CA GLN A 76 8.53 4.39 6.66
C GLN A 76 7.57 4.81 5.55
N LYS A 77 8.06 5.26 4.39
CA LYS A 77 7.21 5.49 3.21
C LYS A 77 6.55 4.21 2.70
N LEU A 78 7.27 3.08 2.73
CA LEU A 78 6.71 1.76 2.41
C LEU A 78 5.60 1.38 3.41
N CYS A 79 5.85 1.56 4.71
CA CYS A 79 4.86 1.30 5.76
C CYS A 79 3.57 2.10 5.53
N VAL A 80 3.68 3.39 5.21
CA VAL A 80 2.54 4.27 4.91
C VAL A 80 1.77 3.75 3.69
N LEU A 81 2.46 3.45 2.59
CA LEU A 81 1.84 2.93 1.37
C LEU A 81 1.05 1.66 1.65
N ASP A 82 1.72 0.64 2.20
CA ASP A 82 1.13 -0.68 2.44
C ASP A 82 -0.02 -0.59 3.44
N TYR A 83 0.13 0.23 4.49
CA TYR A 83 -0.93 0.43 5.46
C TYR A 83 -2.17 1.03 4.82
N VAL A 84 -2.02 2.11 4.06
CA VAL A 84 -3.15 2.83 3.44
C VAL A 84 -3.90 1.97 2.43
N ILE A 85 -3.19 1.24 1.57
CA ILE A 85 -3.82 0.34 0.58
C ILE A 85 -4.23 -1.01 1.17
N ARG A 86 -3.88 -1.27 2.44
CA ARG A 86 -4.02 -2.56 3.13
C ARG A 86 -3.48 -3.70 2.25
N ASN A 87 -2.20 -3.60 1.88
CA ASN A 87 -1.52 -4.64 1.11
C ASN A 87 -1.50 -5.95 1.91
N THR A 88 -2.01 -7.03 1.33
CA THR A 88 -2.11 -8.34 1.99
C THR A 88 -0.93 -9.26 1.67
N ASP A 89 -0.03 -8.85 0.77
CA ASP A 89 1.06 -9.69 0.26
C ASP A 89 2.41 -8.96 0.19
N ARG A 90 2.66 -8.03 1.12
CA ARG A 90 4.00 -7.45 1.25
C ARG A 90 4.93 -8.42 1.99
N HIS A 91 5.96 -8.88 1.30
CA HIS A 91 7.12 -9.57 1.88
C HIS A 91 8.44 -9.01 1.34
N MET A 92 9.59 -9.40 1.92
CA MET A 92 10.93 -8.91 1.55
C MET A 92 11.33 -9.15 0.08
N GLY A 93 10.61 -10.02 -0.63
CA GLY A 93 10.78 -10.23 -2.07
C GLY A 93 10.22 -9.09 -2.92
N ASN A 94 9.15 -8.44 -2.43
CA ASN A 94 8.30 -7.52 -3.21
C ASN A 94 8.61 -6.04 -2.96
N TRP A 95 9.74 -5.73 -2.33
CA TRP A 95 10.27 -4.38 -2.31
C TRP A 95 11.76 -4.47 -2.59
N LEU A 96 12.20 -3.54 -3.44
CA LEU A 96 13.53 -3.54 -4.01
C LEU A 96 14.32 -2.37 -3.45
N ILE A 97 15.64 -2.52 -3.44
CA ILE A 97 16.59 -1.51 -2.99
C ILE A 97 17.62 -1.32 -4.09
N LYS A 98 17.88 -0.08 -4.47
CA LYS A 98 19.07 0.30 -5.22
C LYS A 98 20.05 0.93 -4.25
N TYR A 99 21.24 0.33 -4.15
CA TYR A 99 22.25 0.76 -3.20
C TYR A 99 23.63 0.84 -3.87
N GLU A 100 24.22 2.03 -3.82
CA GLU A 100 25.61 2.31 -4.16
C GLU A 100 26.19 3.13 -3.00
N PRO A 101 27.19 2.62 -2.26
CA PRO A 101 27.72 3.28 -1.07
C PRO A 101 28.03 4.76 -1.29
N GLU A 102 27.58 5.60 -0.36
CA GLU A 102 27.79 7.05 -0.34
C GLU A 102 27.18 7.81 -1.55
N LYS A 103 26.47 7.12 -2.45
CA LYS A 103 25.92 7.69 -3.68
C LYS A 103 24.42 7.54 -3.79
N ILE A 104 23.91 6.31 -3.73
CA ILE A 104 22.51 6.00 -4.02
C ILE A 104 21.95 5.08 -2.95
N LEU A 105 20.82 5.48 -2.39
CA LEU A 105 19.97 4.62 -1.58
C LEU A 105 18.51 4.95 -1.86
N GLU A 106 17.86 4.04 -2.60
CA GLU A 106 16.47 4.15 -3.01
C GLU A 106 15.71 2.86 -2.70
N LEU A 107 14.41 2.98 -2.47
CA LEU A 107 13.50 1.87 -2.19
C LEU A 107 12.34 1.93 -3.18
N ALA A 108 12.01 0.79 -3.77
CA ALA A 108 10.86 0.66 -4.63
C ALA A 108 9.90 -0.44 -4.17
N ALA A 109 8.61 -0.11 -4.09
CA ALA A 109 7.52 -1.04 -3.79
C ALA A 109 6.93 -1.57 -5.10
N ILE A 110 7.22 -2.83 -5.42
CA ILE A 110 6.67 -3.52 -6.58
C ILE A 110 5.54 -4.45 -6.15
N ASP A 111 4.89 -5.12 -7.11
CA ASP A 111 3.88 -6.14 -6.86
C ASP A 111 2.82 -5.75 -5.81
N ASN A 112 1.98 -4.79 -6.19
CA ASN A 112 0.90 -4.27 -5.34
C ASN A 112 -0.48 -4.85 -5.75
N GLY A 113 -0.49 -6.00 -6.44
CA GLY A 113 -1.71 -6.57 -7.02
C GLY A 113 -2.73 -7.06 -6.00
N LEU A 114 -2.26 -7.46 -4.81
CA LEU A 114 -3.09 -7.96 -3.70
C LEU A 114 -3.29 -6.87 -2.63
N ALA A 115 -3.93 -5.77 -3.04
CA ALA A 115 -4.26 -4.63 -2.18
C ALA A 115 -5.75 -4.24 -2.35
N PHE A 116 -6.20 -3.24 -1.60
CA PHE A 116 -7.60 -2.77 -1.59
C PHE A 116 -8.64 -3.87 -1.29
N PRO A 117 -8.56 -4.56 -0.14
CA PRO A 117 -9.51 -5.60 0.20
C PRO A 117 -10.91 -5.02 0.51
N VAL A 118 -11.95 -5.80 0.20
CA VAL A 118 -13.37 -5.42 0.41
C VAL A 118 -13.73 -5.34 1.90
N LYS A 119 -13.10 -6.18 2.72
CA LYS A 119 -13.22 -6.23 4.17
C LYS A 119 -11.83 -6.36 4.78
N HIS A 120 -11.66 -5.97 6.03
CA HIS A 120 -10.46 -6.37 6.75
C HIS A 120 -10.40 -7.90 6.78
N PRO A 121 -9.23 -8.52 6.52
CA PRO A 121 -9.08 -9.96 6.63
C PRO A 121 -9.49 -10.41 8.04
N GLU A 122 -10.28 -11.47 8.12
CA GLU A 122 -10.65 -12.07 9.40
C GLU A 122 -9.37 -12.60 10.07
N THR A 123 -8.94 -11.89 11.12
CA THR A 123 -7.86 -12.33 12.01
C THR A 123 -8.25 -13.57 12.84
N SER A 124 -9.48 -14.06 12.66
CA SER A 124 -10.07 -15.23 13.34
C SER A 124 -9.46 -16.57 12.93
N SER A 125 -8.71 -16.65 11.83
CA SER A 125 -7.90 -17.85 11.55
C SER A 125 -6.57 -17.74 12.32
N ARG A 126 -6.31 -18.65 13.27
CA ARG A 126 -5.03 -18.78 14.00
C ARG A 126 -3.81 -18.97 13.07
N LEU A 127 -4.04 -19.16 11.76
CA LEU A 127 -3.04 -19.50 10.75
C LEU A 127 -2.55 -18.29 9.93
N ARG A 128 -3.30 -17.17 9.89
CA ARG A 128 -2.85 -15.90 9.29
C ARG A 128 -3.47 -14.71 10.01
N GLN A 129 -2.93 -14.34 11.17
CA GLN A 129 -3.02 -12.93 11.56
C GLN A 129 -2.16 -12.18 10.55
N PHE A 130 -2.71 -11.20 9.83
CA PHE A 130 -1.93 -10.37 8.90
C PHE A 130 -1.53 -9.04 9.59
N PRO A 131 -0.50 -9.04 10.46
CA PRO A 131 0.36 -7.87 10.51
C PRO A 131 1.15 -7.85 9.20
N PHE A 132 1.37 -6.66 8.68
CA PHE A 132 2.32 -6.48 7.59
C PHE A 132 3.66 -7.11 8.00
N ALA A 133 4.27 -7.96 7.17
CA ALA A 133 5.47 -8.70 7.56
C ALA A 133 6.60 -7.78 8.02
N TRP A 134 6.68 -6.58 7.44
CA TRP A 134 7.64 -5.55 7.84
C TRP A 134 7.45 -5.03 9.27
N ALA A 135 6.30 -5.22 9.90
CA ALA A 135 6.04 -4.78 11.27
C ALA A 135 6.88 -5.57 12.30
N GLN A 136 7.37 -6.76 11.93
CA GLN A 136 8.26 -7.56 12.75
C GLN A 136 9.74 -7.13 12.62
N LEU A 137 10.06 -6.30 11.63
CA LEU A 137 11.42 -5.80 11.45
C LEU A 137 11.72 -4.76 12.54
N SER A 138 12.95 -4.78 13.06
CA SER A 138 13.36 -3.83 14.12
C SER A 138 13.14 -2.38 13.71
N TRP A 139 13.25 -2.05 12.42
CA TRP A 139 13.03 -0.71 11.89
C TRP A 139 11.61 -0.18 12.08
N ALA A 140 10.61 -1.06 12.20
CA ALA A 140 9.22 -0.66 12.42
C ALA A 140 8.97 -0.13 13.84
N ASN A 141 9.90 -0.36 14.78
CA ASN A 141 9.79 0.13 16.15
C ASN A 141 10.32 1.56 16.32
N TYR A 142 11.05 2.11 15.36
CA TYR A 142 11.52 3.50 15.45
C TYR A 142 10.37 4.49 15.30
N PRO A 143 10.46 5.66 15.95
CA PRO A 143 9.49 6.74 15.76
C PRO A 143 9.49 7.20 14.29
N TRP A 144 8.35 7.76 13.86
CA TRP A 144 8.26 8.36 12.53
C TRP A 144 9.29 9.47 12.37
N ASN A 145 9.92 9.52 11.20
CA ASN A 145 10.69 10.66 10.78
C ASN A 145 9.78 11.91 10.80
N GLU A 146 10.26 12.98 11.44
CA GLU A 146 9.43 14.17 11.72
C GLU A 146 8.99 14.91 10.46
N GLU A 147 9.84 14.96 9.43
CA GLU A 147 9.49 15.57 8.14
C GLU A 147 8.37 14.78 7.46
N LEU A 148 8.51 13.44 7.39
CA LEU A 148 7.47 12.58 6.82
C LEU A 148 6.15 12.71 7.59
N ARG A 149 6.22 12.67 8.93
CA ARG A 149 5.05 12.79 9.81
C ARG A 149 4.32 14.12 9.60
N THR A 150 5.07 15.23 9.61
CA THR A 150 4.51 16.58 9.45
C THR A 150 3.86 16.73 8.07
N ASN A 151 4.54 16.31 7.01
CA ASN A 151 4.02 16.35 5.65
C ASN A 151 2.75 15.49 5.50
N LEU A 152 2.72 14.29 6.09
CA LEU A 152 1.54 13.43 6.06
C LEU A 152 0.36 14.05 6.83
N LEU A 153 0.59 14.64 8.00
CA LEU A 153 -0.48 15.27 8.79
C LEU A 153 -1.08 16.49 8.08
N GLN A 154 -0.26 17.28 7.38
CA GLN A 154 -0.73 18.39 6.56
C GLN A 154 -1.52 17.92 5.33
N LEU A 155 -1.08 16.83 4.70
CA LEU A 155 -1.71 16.28 3.50
C LEU A 155 -3.04 15.57 3.81
N LEU A 156 -3.11 14.79 4.89
CA LEU A 156 -4.25 13.96 5.27
C LEU A 156 -5.38 14.81 5.87
N THR A 157 -6.00 15.64 5.03
CA THR A 157 -7.23 16.36 5.33
C THR A 157 -8.46 15.57 4.86
N PRO A 158 -9.65 15.79 5.45
CA PRO A 158 -10.87 15.15 4.97
C PRO A 158 -11.18 15.40 3.49
N GLN A 159 -10.87 16.59 2.99
CA GLN A 159 -11.01 17.01 1.60
C GLN A 159 -10.07 16.19 0.71
N PHE A 160 -8.79 16.11 1.08
CA PHE A 160 -7.82 15.30 0.35
C PHE A 160 -8.23 13.83 0.32
N VAL A 161 -8.63 13.26 1.46
CA VAL A 161 -9.07 11.86 1.57
C VAL A 161 -10.30 11.61 0.70
N GLN A 162 -11.24 12.56 0.65
CA GLN A 162 -12.43 12.43 -0.18
C GLN A 162 -12.10 12.50 -1.68
N SER A 163 -11.28 13.46 -2.12
CA SER A 163 -10.80 13.55 -3.50
C SER A 163 -10.03 12.30 -3.91
N LEU A 164 -9.11 11.81 -3.07
CA LEU A 164 -8.35 10.59 -3.32
C LEU A 164 -9.27 9.36 -3.47
N CYS A 165 -10.32 9.26 -2.66
CA CYS A 165 -11.31 8.20 -2.80
C CYS A 165 -12.11 8.31 -4.10
N ASP A 166 -12.42 9.52 -4.56
CA ASP A 166 -13.14 9.76 -5.81
C ASP A 166 -12.25 9.44 -7.04
N ASP A 167 -10.94 9.72 -6.97
CA ASP A 167 -9.94 9.31 -7.97
C ASP A 167 -9.84 7.78 -8.05
N ILE A 168 -9.73 7.10 -6.90
CA ILE A 168 -9.70 5.62 -6.83
C ILE A 168 -11.02 5.05 -7.37
N ALA A 169 -12.16 5.63 -6.98
CA ALA A 169 -13.47 5.20 -7.48
C ALA A 169 -13.58 5.36 -9.00
N THR A 170 -12.98 6.40 -9.56
CA THR A 170 -12.92 6.63 -11.00
C THR A 170 -12.04 5.60 -11.69
N LEU A 171 -10.86 5.29 -11.12
CA LEU A 171 -9.99 4.23 -11.65
C LEU A 171 -10.70 2.86 -11.63
N PHE A 172 -11.42 2.54 -10.56
CA PHE A 172 -12.15 1.27 -10.44
C PHE A 172 -13.33 1.15 -11.41
N LYS A 173 -13.80 2.23 -12.07
CA LYS A 173 -14.81 2.13 -13.14
C LYS A 173 -14.28 1.50 -14.42
N TYR A 174 -12.96 1.40 -14.57
CA TYR A 174 -12.36 0.75 -15.73
C TYR A 174 -12.80 -0.72 -15.83
N ASP A 175 -12.91 -1.39 -14.69
CA ASP A 175 -13.55 -2.69 -14.59
C ASP A 175 -15.08 -2.54 -14.44
N ARG A 176 -15.78 -2.88 -15.52
CA ARG A 176 -17.25 -2.79 -15.62
C ARG A 176 -17.96 -3.92 -14.87
N ASP A 177 -17.26 -5.01 -14.58
CA ASP A 177 -17.85 -6.22 -14.00
C ASP A 177 -17.83 -6.19 -12.47
N VAL A 178 -17.01 -5.31 -11.87
CA VAL A 178 -16.92 -5.20 -10.41
C VAL A 178 -18.14 -4.49 -9.81
N ASN A 179 -18.81 -5.21 -8.91
CA ASN A 179 -19.98 -4.77 -8.15
C ASN A 179 -19.71 -3.47 -7.36
N ARG A 180 -20.61 -2.48 -7.52
CA ARG A 180 -20.54 -1.16 -6.86
C ARG A 180 -20.50 -1.24 -5.33
N PHE A 181 -21.18 -2.21 -4.71
CA PHE A 181 -21.15 -2.42 -3.27
C PHE A 181 -19.78 -2.92 -2.77
N LEU A 182 -19.05 -3.69 -3.59
CA LEU A 182 -17.68 -4.10 -3.29
C LEU A 182 -16.75 -2.88 -3.34
N LYS A 183 -16.84 -2.05 -4.40
CA LYS A 183 -16.09 -0.79 -4.51
C LYS A 183 -16.32 0.11 -3.30
N TYR A 184 -17.58 0.27 -2.90
CA TYR A 184 -17.92 1.05 -1.71
C TYR A 184 -17.30 0.48 -0.43
N SER A 185 -17.31 -0.84 -0.27
CA SER A 185 -16.73 -1.51 0.90
C SER A 185 -15.20 -1.41 0.94
N GLN A 186 -14.51 -1.55 -0.20
CA GLN A 186 -13.07 -1.29 -0.32
C GLN A 186 -12.71 0.12 0.14
N LEU A 187 -13.48 1.13 -0.30
CA LEU A 187 -13.24 2.51 0.11
C LEU A 187 -13.56 2.77 1.59
N ARG A 188 -14.36 1.94 2.26
CA ARG A 188 -14.58 2.03 3.72
C ARG A 188 -13.39 1.48 4.50
N VAL A 189 -12.77 0.41 4.00
CA VAL A 189 -11.52 -0.14 4.55
C VAL A 189 -10.39 0.87 4.35
N PHE A 190 -10.23 1.40 3.13
CA PHE A 190 -9.21 2.39 2.79
C PHE A 190 -9.28 3.64 3.68
N ARG A 191 -10.48 4.23 3.85
CA ARG A 191 -10.67 5.36 4.78
C ARG A 191 -10.39 4.98 6.22
N GLY A 192 -10.69 3.75 6.62
CA GLY A 192 -10.37 3.22 7.96
C GLY A 192 -8.87 3.13 8.22
N GLN A 193 -8.09 2.69 7.23
CA GLN A 193 -6.63 2.69 7.30
C GLN A 193 -6.09 4.12 7.41
N ILE A 194 -6.59 5.06 6.59
CA ILE A 194 -6.16 6.47 6.68
C ILE A 194 -6.52 7.08 8.05
N TRP A 195 -7.70 6.78 8.59
CA TRP A 195 -8.12 7.22 9.92
C TRP A 195 -7.14 6.76 11.00
N ASN A 196 -6.80 5.46 11.02
CA ASN A 196 -5.86 4.91 11.99
C ASN A 196 -4.44 5.41 11.79
N LEU A 197 -3.96 5.56 10.55
CA LEU A 197 -2.66 6.15 10.25
C LEU A 197 -2.57 7.56 10.83
N ARG A 198 -3.59 8.41 10.58
CA ARG A 198 -3.62 9.76 11.12
C ARG A 198 -3.55 9.77 12.65
N LEU A 199 -4.33 8.92 13.33
CA LEU A 199 -4.29 8.83 14.78
C LEU A 199 -2.91 8.38 15.28
N ALA A 200 -2.30 7.38 14.66
CA ALA A 200 -0.96 6.92 15.01
C ALA A 200 0.09 8.03 14.84
N LEU A 201 0.02 8.82 13.76
CA LEU A 201 0.91 9.95 13.52
C LEU A 201 0.75 11.07 14.57
N ILE A 202 -0.47 11.36 15.00
CA ILE A 202 -0.76 12.33 16.06
C ILE A 202 -0.19 11.84 17.39
N MET A 203 -0.46 10.57 17.73
CA MET A 203 -0.02 9.93 18.97
C MET A 203 1.47 9.54 18.98
N ARG A 204 2.19 9.79 17.87
CA ARG A 204 3.61 9.45 17.69
C ARG A 204 3.88 7.94 17.87
N GLU A 205 2.88 7.10 17.57
CA GLU A 205 2.99 5.64 17.59
C GLU A 205 3.84 5.16 16.42
N SER A 206 4.85 4.31 16.65
CA SER A 206 5.71 3.77 15.58
C SER A 206 4.91 2.94 14.54
N PRO A 207 5.47 2.64 13.36
CA PRO A 207 4.82 1.74 12.40
C PRO A 207 4.38 0.40 13.01
N ALA A 208 5.15 -0.17 13.95
CA ALA A 208 4.81 -1.41 14.65
C ALA A 208 3.64 -1.24 15.65
N GLU A 209 3.50 -0.09 16.31
CA GLU A 209 2.35 0.20 17.17
C GLU A 209 1.09 0.52 16.36
N MET A 210 1.24 1.26 15.25
CA MET A 210 0.14 1.63 14.35
C MET A 210 -0.63 0.39 13.84
N VAL A 211 0.05 -0.72 13.57
CA VAL A 211 -0.59 -1.94 13.06
C VAL A 211 -1.40 -2.69 14.12
N LYS A 212 -1.18 -2.40 15.40
CA LYS A 212 -1.94 -2.98 16.53
C LYS A 212 -3.25 -2.26 16.78
N ARG A 213 -3.46 -1.06 16.20
CA ARG A 213 -4.70 -0.29 16.38
C ARG A 213 -5.91 -1.13 15.95
N PRO A 214 -7.04 -1.07 16.70
CA PRO A 214 -8.27 -1.73 16.32
C PRO A 214 -8.70 -1.35 14.91
N GLN A 215 -9.12 -2.35 14.14
CA GLN A 215 -9.58 -2.14 12.77
C GLN A 215 -10.91 -1.39 12.78
N VAL A 216 -11.02 -0.39 11.91
CA VAL A 216 -12.23 0.41 11.75
C VAL A 216 -12.67 0.45 10.29
N LEU A 217 -13.98 0.64 10.09
CA LEU A 217 -14.58 0.94 8.80
C LEU A 217 -15.10 2.37 8.83
N VAL A 218 -14.68 3.17 7.84
CA VAL A 218 -14.98 4.61 7.83
C VAL A 218 -15.80 4.96 6.59
N SER A 219 -16.98 5.53 6.81
CA SER A 219 -17.91 5.92 5.75
C SER A 219 -17.95 7.44 5.64
N ARG A 220 -18.03 7.98 4.43
CA ARG A 220 -18.23 9.43 4.21
C ARG A 220 -19.65 9.85 4.63
N ARG A 221 -19.79 11.04 5.22
CA ARG A 221 -21.11 11.64 5.51
C ARG A 221 -21.64 12.48 4.36
N TYR A 222 -20.75 12.99 3.51
CA TYR A 222 -21.09 13.83 2.35
C TYR A 222 -20.93 13.05 1.05
N ARG A 223 -21.75 13.36 0.04
CA ARG A 223 -21.63 12.77 -1.30
C ARG A 223 -20.42 13.33 -2.06
N HIS A 224 -20.11 14.60 -1.82
CA HIS A 224 -18.99 15.35 -2.37
C HIS A 224 -17.98 15.67 -1.26
N ASN A 225 -17.11 16.65 -1.49
CA ASN A 225 -16.15 17.12 -0.50
C ASN A 225 -16.84 17.62 0.77
N PRO A 226 -16.29 17.31 1.96
CA PRO A 226 -16.78 17.88 3.21
C PRO A 226 -16.57 19.40 3.24
N PRO A 227 -17.42 20.14 3.97
CA PRO A 227 -17.37 21.61 3.99
C PRO A 227 -16.14 22.16 4.74
N ASP A 228 -15.56 21.39 5.65
CA ASP A 228 -14.42 21.77 6.47
C ASP A 228 -13.48 20.58 6.73
N ASN A 229 -12.35 20.83 7.40
CA ASN A 229 -11.34 19.82 7.72
C ASN A 229 -11.66 19.04 9.01
N ASP A 230 -12.91 19.07 9.50
CA ASP A 230 -13.30 18.33 10.69
C ASP A 230 -13.57 16.85 10.33
N TRP A 231 -12.70 15.98 10.83
CA TRP A 231 -12.77 14.53 10.61
C TRP A 231 -14.04 13.87 11.18
N ASN A 232 -14.54 14.33 12.33
CA ASN A 232 -15.74 13.79 12.98
C ASN A 232 -17.03 14.19 12.24
N ARG A 233 -17.03 15.39 11.64
CA ARG A 233 -18.10 15.84 10.76
C ARG A 233 -18.04 15.19 9.38
N ALA A 234 -16.84 15.01 8.82
CA ALA A 234 -16.66 14.46 7.47
C ALA A 234 -16.98 12.96 7.40
N PHE A 235 -16.66 12.20 8.46
CA PHE A 235 -16.70 10.75 8.43
C PHE A 235 -17.53 10.12 9.57
N ARG A 236 -17.96 8.89 9.33
CA ARG A 236 -18.61 8.02 10.32
C ARG A 236 -17.74 6.78 10.52
N VAL A 237 -17.18 6.65 11.72
CA VAL A 237 -16.33 5.53 12.11
C VAL A 237 -17.17 4.44 12.75
N LYS A 238 -16.90 3.19 12.41
CA LYS A 238 -17.45 2.01 13.08
C LYS A 238 -16.32 1.01 13.34
N SER A 239 -16.36 0.33 14.48
CA SER A 239 -15.47 -0.83 14.71
C SER A 239 -15.71 -1.89 13.63
N ALA A 240 -14.65 -2.52 13.15
CA ALA A 240 -14.73 -3.70 12.31
C ALA A 240 -15.02 -4.93 13.19
N ASP A 241 -16.26 -5.02 13.69
CA ASP A 241 -16.69 -6.14 14.51
C ASP A 241 -17.07 -7.34 13.62
N PHE A 242 -16.33 -8.44 13.79
CA PHE A 242 -16.57 -9.72 13.11
C PHE A 242 -17.41 -10.69 13.94
N SER A 243 -17.72 -10.37 15.20
CA SER A 243 -18.40 -11.28 16.14
C SER A 243 -19.84 -11.61 15.77
N LYS A 244 -20.50 -10.78 14.94
CA LYS A 244 -21.93 -10.91 14.59
C LYS A 244 -22.21 -11.61 13.26
N ARG A 245 -21.21 -12.20 12.60
CA ARG A 245 -21.42 -12.93 11.35
C ARG A 245 -21.10 -14.40 11.56
N ALA A 246 -22.14 -15.15 11.91
CA ALA A 246 -22.17 -16.59 11.62
C ALA A 246 -21.82 -16.76 10.13
N CYS A 247 -20.90 -17.66 9.83
CA CYS A 247 -20.62 -18.11 8.49
C CYS A 247 -21.95 -18.53 7.83
N CYS A 248 -22.34 -17.84 6.76
CA CYS A 248 -23.27 -18.39 5.79
C CYS A 248 -22.47 -19.21 4.77
#